data_AF-A0A7C4HS97-F1
#
_entry.id   AF-A0A7C4HS97-F1
#
_cell.length_a   1.000
_cell.length_b   1.000
_cell.length_c   1.000
_cell.angle_alpha   90.00
_cell.angle_beta   90.00
_cell.angle_gamma   90.00
#
_symmetry.space_group_name_H-M   'P 1'
#
loop_
_entity.id
_entity.type
_entity.pdbx_description
1 polymer ?
#
loop_
_entity_poly.entity_id
_entity_poly.type
_entity_poly.pdbx_seq_one_letter_code
_entity_poly.pdbx_strand_id
1 'polypeptide(L)'
;MPAHLWSNEADRAFLSSKHHPDFSKYGREEDIVATFRQLPLRLRYTPADVKDLPLNALLRDVRHARCEVRMAAAKALCLNQRFKELEELLRDPDPRLRRAALDGINDYHAWFLAPEAGAYALQPEEYTPAMLQAITAMLSDPRESWYVVDGALNALRHAPVEAIVENLPRILPWTAHEDWWLREAAFMALMGLRDHEERFLQCLPTLIDVMVKEYAYNPRYKMQKELNQALTKWTADSRPGRMILAGFQRAAIESRILPDVGKYRRSAEGLVSVAEIIRAFVKQAPEAAADLAQALAASGRLEELDTRRLMEIVATADKEDQYRPVGFYPALDARPAPQKARLAEILFTVFRPLLIRRFANLDGKENAQMLDLLSDLSRLKNPNAGWQPVGSPPPQDRIYRYVAFDPLNLQDRLEPQTGPMRRFRAVALPRGMENWYLPAFDDRKWKSGRGPIGVGVFRAYRHGHREWTPTPERVFENRSDWGEGEFLLARTSFDVSDLDYDYYRLRVLAAQGYDIYLNGRKIHRFDDFENVPQYRKILLSEKEAQGLKNGVNTLAVFCNAQYEKDKKTGGYQRIGQMDVYIEGLKKKDIGLAE
;
A
#
# COMPACT_ATOMS: atom_id res chain seq x y z
N MET A 1 23.04 -28.42 -25.07
CA MET A 1 22.69 -27.06 -24.58
C MET A 1 23.64 -26.07 -25.25
N PRO A 2 23.19 -24.87 -25.67
CA PRO A 2 24.09 -23.85 -26.22
C PRO A 2 25.24 -23.56 -25.25
N ALA A 3 26.44 -23.27 -25.79
CA ALA A 3 27.64 -23.06 -24.98
C ALA A 3 27.48 -21.91 -23.97
N HIS A 4 26.61 -20.94 -24.27
CA HIS A 4 26.32 -19.77 -23.44
C HIS A 4 24.79 -19.62 -23.32
N LEU A 5 24.20 -20.32 -22.37
CA LEU A 5 22.73 -20.42 -22.25
C LEU A 5 22.04 -19.11 -21.83
N TRP A 6 22.80 -18.14 -21.30
CA TRP A 6 22.27 -16.93 -20.65
C TRP A 6 23.08 -15.66 -20.90
N SER A 7 24.07 -15.63 -21.81
CA SER A 7 25.01 -14.50 -21.87
C SER A 7 26.09 -14.56 -22.98
N ASN A 8 27.07 -13.63 -22.92
CA ASN A 8 28.34 -13.71 -23.67
C ASN A 8 29.55 -14.12 -22.79
N GLU A 9 30.78 -14.01 -23.32
CA GLU A 9 32.02 -14.35 -22.61
C GLU A 9 32.35 -13.43 -21.42
N ALA A 10 32.09 -12.12 -21.55
CA ALA A 10 32.34 -11.17 -20.48
C ALA A 10 31.45 -11.44 -19.25
N ASP A 11 30.22 -11.93 -19.45
CA ASP A 11 29.36 -12.34 -18.34
C ASP A 11 29.89 -13.56 -17.57
N ARG A 12 30.60 -14.49 -18.23
CA ARG A 12 31.30 -15.57 -17.51
C ARG A 12 32.43 -15.04 -16.65
N ALA A 13 33.18 -14.06 -17.16
CA ALA A 13 34.21 -13.39 -16.38
C ALA A 13 33.57 -12.65 -15.19
N PHE A 14 32.42 -12.02 -15.39
CA PHE A 14 31.65 -11.37 -14.33
C PHE A 14 31.24 -12.33 -13.21
N LEU A 15 30.80 -13.54 -13.56
CA LEU A 15 30.37 -14.59 -12.62
C LEU A 15 31.53 -15.34 -11.94
N SER A 16 32.78 -14.93 -12.16
CA SER A 16 33.95 -15.55 -11.53
C SER A 16 33.92 -15.44 -10.00
N SER A 17 34.11 -16.57 -9.32
CA SER A 17 34.19 -16.69 -7.86
C SER A 17 35.57 -16.43 -7.27
N LYS A 18 36.56 -16.06 -8.10
CA LYS A 18 37.94 -15.77 -7.67
C LYS A 18 38.15 -14.27 -7.48
N HIS A 19 39.08 -13.86 -6.63
CA HIS A 19 39.49 -12.45 -6.58
C HIS A 19 40.04 -11.99 -7.94
N HIS A 20 40.04 -10.68 -8.18
CA HIS A 20 40.83 -10.11 -9.28
C HIS A 20 42.32 -10.42 -9.05
N PRO A 21 43.13 -10.71 -10.09
CA PRO A 21 44.56 -11.03 -9.93
C PRO A 21 45.34 -9.99 -9.10
N ASP A 22 44.98 -8.72 -9.25
CA ASP A 22 45.61 -7.61 -8.53
C ASP A 22 45.11 -7.41 -7.09
N PHE A 23 44.18 -8.22 -6.59
CA PHE A 23 43.67 -8.09 -5.22
C PHE A 23 44.81 -8.06 -4.18
N SER A 24 45.77 -8.98 -4.32
CA SER A 24 46.90 -9.11 -3.39
C SER A 24 47.91 -7.95 -3.47
N LYS A 25 47.86 -7.11 -4.50
CA LYS A 25 48.74 -5.92 -4.62
C LYS A 25 48.39 -4.85 -3.59
N TYR A 26 47.14 -4.81 -3.12
CA TYR A 26 46.63 -3.78 -2.22
C TYR A 26 46.49 -4.24 -0.77
N GLY A 27 46.69 -5.53 -0.51
CA GLY A 27 46.65 -6.10 0.83
C GLY A 27 46.32 -7.59 0.83
N ARG A 28 46.35 -8.21 2.01
CA ARG A 28 45.87 -9.58 2.20
C ARG A 28 44.35 -9.60 2.40
N GLU A 29 43.74 -10.74 2.11
CA GLU A 29 42.34 -10.97 2.45
C GLU A 29 42.16 -10.90 3.97
N GLU A 30 41.14 -10.16 4.40
CA GLU A 30 40.73 -10.09 5.80
C GLU A 30 39.60 -11.08 6.07
N ASP A 31 39.40 -11.41 7.35
CA ASP A 31 38.22 -12.16 7.75
C ASP A 31 36.95 -11.40 7.35
N ILE A 32 35.98 -12.11 6.78
CA ILE A 32 34.79 -11.49 6.22
C ILE A 32 34.00 -10.69 7.27
N VAL A 33 34.01 -11.10 8.54
CA VAL A 33 33.34 -10.36 9.63
C VAL A 33 34.05 -9.04 9.89
N ALA A 34 35.38 -8.98 9.77
CA ALA A 34 36.12 -7.73 9.84
C ALA A 34 35.74 -6.81 8.68
N THR A 35 35.69 -7.34 7.45
CA THR A 35 35.22 -6.60 6.26
C THR A 35 33.79 -6.08 6.43
N PHE A 36 32.86 -6.88 6.98
CA PHE A 36 31.48 -6.46 7.26
C PHE A 36 31.37 -5.32 8.28
N ARG A 37 32.32 -5.22 9.22
CA ARG A 37 32.36 -4.12 10.20
C ARG A 37 32.93 -2.84 9.61
N GLN A 38 33.90 -2.96 8.69
CA GLN A 38 34.55 -1.81 8.04
C GLN A 38 33.71 -1.24 6.90
N LEU A 39 33.07 -2.11 6.12
CA LEU A 39 32.13 -1.79 5.06
C LEU A 39 30.76 -2.34 5.48
N PRO A 40 29.85 -1.53 6.02
CA PRO A 40 28.52 -2.01 6.41
C PRO A 40 27.68 -2.52 5.21
N LEU A 41 27.90 -3.77 4.77
CA LEU A 41 27.44 -4.37 3.50
C LEU A 41 25.92 -4.41 3.26
N ARG A 42 25.11 -3.84 4.17
CA ARG A 42 23.73 -3.43 3.88
C ARG A 42 23.64 -2.19 2.98
N LEU A 43 24.79 -1.64 2.55
CA LEU A 43 24.91 -0.54 1.59
C LEU A 43 24.24 0.76 2.06
N ARG A 44 24.03 0.93 3.35
CA ARG A 44 23.49 2.16 3.95
C ARG A 44 24.63 2.93 4.59
N TYR A 45 25.24 3.81 3.81
CA TYR A 45 26.33 4.68 4.23
C TYR A 45 25.95 6.13 4.05
N THR A 46 26.55 6.96 4.88
CA THR A 46 26.71 8.40 4.67
C THR A 46 28.18 8.70 4.39
N PRO A 47 28.52 9.87 3.82
CA PRO A 47 29.92 10.29 3.69
C PRO A 47 30.72 10.23 5.00
N ALA A 48 30.06 10.45 6.15
CA ALA A 48 30.71 10.41 7.45
C ALA A 48 31.19 9.01 7.86
N ASP A 49 30.52 7.95 7.40
CA ASP A 49 30.84 6.56 7.76
C ASP A 49 32.10 6.04 7.06
N VAL A 50 32.48 6.66 5.94
CA VAL A 50 33.54 6.17 5.05
C VAL A 50 34.74 7.11 4.91
N LYS A 51 34.66 8.33 5.48
CA LYS A 51 35.68 9.39 5.35
C LYS A 51 37.08 8.96 5.78
N ASP A 52 37.18 8.07 6.79
CA ASP A 52 38.43 7.64 7.40
C ASP A 52 38.94 6.30 6.84
N LEU A 53 38.24 5.71 5.85
CA LEU A 53 38.64 4.43 5.26
C LEU A 53 39.90 4.59 4.39
N PRO A 54 40.95 3.77 4.61
CA PRO A 54 42.17 3.85 3.83
C PRO A 54 41.94 3.53 2.34
N LEU A 55 42.50 4.35 1.45
CA LEU A 55 42.36 4.15 0.00
C LEU A 55 42.81 2.76 -0.45
N ASN A 56 43.93 2.24 0.08
CA ASN A 56 44.42 0.90 -0.27
C ASN A 56 43.44 -0.21 0.17
N ALA A 57 42.73 -0.05 1.29
CA ALA A 57 41.70 -1.00 1.70
C ALA A 57 40.54 -1.00 0.70
N LEU A 58 40.08 0.18 0.28
CA LEU A 58 39.04 0.31 -0.74
C LEU A 58 39.46 -0.27 -2.10
N LEU A 59 40.71 -0.03 -2.54
CA LEU A 59 41.26 -0.58 -3.78
C LEU A 59 41.47 -2.10 -3.73
N ARG A 60 41.75 -2.67 -2.55
CA ARG A 60 41.72 -4.11 -2.33
C ARG A 60 40.28 -4.63 -2.43
N ASP A 61 39.35 -4.00 -1.72
CA ASP A 61 38.00 -4.52 -1.56
C ASP A 61 37.15 -4.40 -2.83
N VAL A 62 37.41 -3.41 -3.70
CA VAL A 62 36.79 -3.34 -5.05
C VAL A 62 37.25 -4.47 -5.98
N ARG A 63 38.33 -5.17 -5.63
CA ARG A 63 38.88 -6.34 -6.34
C ARG A 63 38.50 -7.68 -5.70
N HIS A 64 37.63 -7.63 -4.69
CA HIS A 64 37.20 -8.80 -3.93
C HIS A 64 36.30 -9.74 -4.76
N ALA A 65 36.32 -11.04 -4.47
CA ALA A 65 35.50 -12.03 -5.17
C ALA A 65 33.99 -11.83 -5.00
N ARG A 66 33.55 -11.37 -3.81
CA ARG A 66 32.14 -11.09 -3.48
C ARG A 66 31.68 -9.74 -4.01
N CYS A 67 30.54 -9.71 -4.71
CA CYS A 67 29.98 -8.48 -5.29
C CYS A 67 29.62 -7.43 -4.21
N GLU A 68 29.03 -7.83 -3.09
CA GLU A 68 28.63 -6.91 -2.02
C GLU A 68 29.81 -6.09 -1.47
N VAL A 69 30.98 -6.74 -1.30
CA VAL A 69 32.22 -6.08 -0.87
C VAL A 69 32.68 -5.09 -1.93
N ARG A 70 32.67 -5.49 -3.21
CA ARG A 70 33.08 -4.60 -4.31
C ARG A 70 32.20 -3.38 -4.41
N MET A 71 30.88 -3.56 -4.37
CA MET A 71 29.89 -2.48 -4.44
C MET A 71 30.05 -1.52 -3.25
N ALA A 72 30.21 -2.05 -2.04
CA ALA A 72 30.43 -1.25 -0.85
C ALA A 72 31.72 -0.41 -0.94
N ALA A 73 32.81 -1.02 -1.40
CA ALA A 73 34.08 -0.33 -1.57
C ALA A 73 34.01 0.75 -2.66
N ALA A 74 33.38 0.47 -3.80
CA ALA A 74 33.20 1.44 -4.87
C ALA A 74 32.29 2.62 -4.46
N LYS A 75 31.22 2.35 -3.71
CA LYS A 75 30.39 3.40 -3.09
C LYS A 75 31.21 4.26 -2.12
N ALA A 76 32.07 3.65 -1.29
CA ALA A 76 32.96 4.40 -0.41
C ALA A 76 33.99 5.25 -1.18
N LEU A 77 34.53 4.75 -2.31
CA LEU A 77 35.37 5.55 -3.22
C LEU A 77 34.61 6.77 -3.74
N CYS A 78 33.35 6.59 -4.17
CA CYS A 78 32.49 7.66 -4.65
C CYS A 78 32.20 8.72 -3.57
N LEU A 79 31.77 8.29 -2.39
CA LEU A 79 31.48 9.18 -1.25
C LEU A 79 32.72 9.94 -0.76
N ASN A 80 33.92 9.39 -0.95
CA ASN A 80 35.20 10.03 -0.66
C ASN A 80 35.76 10.84 -1.84
N GLN A 81 34.98 11.07 -2.90
CA GLN A 81 35.36 11.82 -4.10
C GLN A 81 36.65 11.30 -4.77
N ARG A 82 36.88 9.98 -4.71
CA ARG A 82 38.02 9.29 -5.35
C ARG A 82 37.73 9.03 -6.84
N PHE A 83 37.46 10.10 -7.58
CA PHE A 83 36.99 10.03 -8.96
C PHE A 83 38.03 9.49 -9.92
N LYS A 84 39.32 9.76 -9.68
CA LYS A 84 40.41 9.20 -10.49
C LYS A 84 40.43 7.67 -10.43
N GLU A 85 40.25 7.11 -9.24
CA GLU A 85 40.23 5.66 -9.05
C GLU A 85 38.97 5.04 -9.68
N LEU A 86 37.81 5.70 -9.54
CA LEU A 86 36.58 5.25 -10.21
C LEU A 86 36.71 5.26 -11.74
N GLU A 87 37.32 6.30 -12.29
CA GLU A 87 37.64 6.40 -13.70
C GLU A 87 38.53 5.26 -14.22
N GLU A 88 39.57 4.88 -13.46
CA GLU A 88 40.43 3.74 -13.78
C GLU A 88 39.63 2.43 -13.75
N LEU A 89 38.78 2.23 -12.74
CA LEU A 89 37.94 1.04 -12.61
C LEU A 89 36.91 0.91 -13.73
N LEU A 90 36.31 2.01 -14.20
CA LEU A 90 35.38 2.01 -15.33
C LEU A 90 36.06 1.58 -16.65
N ARG A 91 37.38 1.65 -16.75
CA ARG A 91 38.15 1.26 -17.95
C ARG A 91 38.92 -0.04 -17.76
N ASP A 92 38.80 -0.66 -16.58
CA ASP A 92 39.49 -1.92 -16.28
C ASP A 92 39.00 -3.04 -17.20
N PRO A 93 39.85 -3.94 -17.71
CA PRO A 93 39.42 -5.07 -18.53
C PRO A 93 38.49 -6.05 -17.80
N ASP A 94 38.53 -6.13 -16.47
CA ASP A 94 37.62 -6.97 -15.69
C ASP A 94 36.23 -6.33 -15.56
N PRO A 95 35.16 -6.96 -16.10
CA PRO A 95 33.80 -6.41 -16.04
C PRO A 95 33.29 -6.22 -14.59
N ARG A 96 33.84 -6.95 -13.62
CA ARG A 96 33.43 -6.83 -12.21
C ARG A 96 33.87 -5.51 -11.59
N LEU A 97 35.00 -4.96 -12.03
CA LEU A 97 35.51 -3.68 -11.59
C LEU A 97 34.72 -2.54 -12.25
N ARG A 98 34.44 -2.66 -13.56
CA ARG A 98 33.54 -1.73 -14.28
C ARG A 98 32.17 -1.66 -13.62
N ARG A 99 31.55 -2.81 -13.35
CA ARG A 99 30.26 -2.89 -12.65
C ARG A 99 30.31 -2.28 -11.25
N ALA A 100 31.34 -2.59 -10.46
CA ALA A 100 31.45 -2.04 -9.11
C ALA A 100 31.54 -0.52 -9.13
N ALA A 101 32.33 0.07 -10.04
CA ALA A 101 32.40 1.51 -10.20
C ALA A 101 31.04 2.13 -10.58
N LEU A 102 30.29 1.49 -11.47
CA LEU A 102 28.93 1.91 -11.82
C LEU A 102 27.97 1.84 -10.63
N ASP A 103 27.99 0.75 -9.85
CA ASP A 103 27.18 0.62 -8.63
C ASP A 103 27.52 1.69 -7.59
N GLY A 104 28.81 2.09 -7.50
CA GLY A 104 29.26 3.18 -6.65
C GLY A 104 28.70 4.53 -7.09
N ILE A 105 28.77 4.84 -8.38
CA ILE A 105 28.25 6.08 -8.98
C ILE A 105 26.72 6.17 -8.86
N ASN A 106 26.02 5.05 -8.99
CA ASN A 106 24.57 4.93 -8.88
C ASN A 106 24.05 5.00 -7.45
N ASP A 107 24.94 4.92 -6.45
CA ASP A 107 24.55 4.66 -5.08
C ASP A 107 23.59 3.46 -4.95
N TYR A 108 23.92 2.37 -5.64
CA TYR A 108 23.01 1.24 -5.81
C TYR A 108 22.87 0.45 -4.50
N HIS A 109 21.65 0.25 -4.03
CA HIS A 109 21.35 -0.72 -2.96
C HIS A 109 21.07 -2.09 -3.60
N ALA A 110 21.66 -3.15 -3.05
CA ALA A 110 21.52 -4.52 -3.57
C ALA A 110 20.04 -4.92 -3.77
N TRP A 111 19.80 -5.83 -4.73
CA TRP A 111 18.47 -6.26 -5.16
C TRP A 111 17.54 -6.58 -3.97
N PHE A 112 16.30 -6.09 -4.04
CA PHE A 112 15.24 -6.20 -3.01
C PHE A 112 15.42 -5.35 -1.74
N LEU A 113 16.41 -4.45 -1.68
CA LEU A 113 16.47 -3.41 -0.66
C LEU A 113 15.73 -2.15 -1.15
N ALA A 114 14.85 -1.61 -0.30
CA ALA A 114 14.18 -0.34 -0.53
C ALA A 114 14.79 0.77 0.34
N PRO A 115 15.06 1.98 -0.19
CA PRO A 115 14.98 2.37 -1.61
C PRO A 115 16.06 1.68 -2.46
N GLU A 116 15.88 1.61 -3.78
CA GLU A 116 16.78 0.89 -4.72
C GLU A 116 18.06 1.66 -5.07
N ALA A 117 17.96 2.98 -5.13
CA ALA A 117 19.10 3.90 -5.10
C ALA A 117 19.13 4.61 -3.75
N GLY A 118 20.33 4.84 -3.24
CA GLY A 118 20.55 5.64 -2.05
C GLY A 118 20.44 7.14 -2.33
N ALA A 119 20.74 7.95 -1.31
CA ALA A 119 20.58 9.40 -1.36
C ALA A 119 21.78 10.14 -1.98
N TYR A 120 22.82 9.42 -2.42
CA TYR A 120 24.13 9.95 -2.79
C TYR A 120 24.61 9.47 -4.16
N ALA A 121 23.69 9.15 -5.08
CA ALA A 121 24.05 8.95 -6.49
C ALA A 121 24.72 10.24 -7.02
N LEU A 122 25.70 10.11 -7.91
CA LEU A 122 26.37 11.28 -8.48
C LEU A 122 25.36 12.25 -9.10
N GLN A 123 25.54 13.53 -8.81
CA GLN A 123 24.82 14.61 -9.46
C GLN A 123 25.39 14.84 -10.88
N PRO A 124 24.60 15.42 -11.79
CA PRO A 124 25.05 15.65 -13.17
C PRO A 124 26.41 16.34 -13.27
N GLU A 125 26.69 17.33 -12.43
CA GLU A 125 27.92 18.13 -12.45
C GLU A 125 29.15 17.36 -11.95
N GLU A 126 28.95 16.22 -11.28
CA GLU A 126 30.03 15.38 -10.73
C GLU A 126 30.53 14.35 -11.74
N TYR A 127 29.82 14.12 -12.85
CA TYR A 127 30.26 13.22 -13.91
C TYR A 127 31.46 13.81 -14.66
N THR A 128 32.60 13.12 -14.62
CA THR A 128 33.76 13.54 -15.41
C THR A 128 33.59 13.14 -16.88
N PRO A 129 34.19 13.87 -17.84
CA PRO A 129 34.15 13.49 -19.25
C PRO A 129 34.63 12.05 -19.50
N ALA A 130 35.59 11.60 -18.70
CA ALA A 130 36.21 10.30 -18.86
C ALA A 130 35.36 9.17 -18.26
N MET A 131 34.48 9.45 -17.28
CA MET A 131 33.41 8.54 -16.85
C MET A 131 32.36 8.38 -17.94
N LEU A 132 31.89 9.49 -18.53
CA LEU A 132 30.88 9.49 -19.59
C LEU A 132 31.37 8.76 -20.86
N GLN A 133 32.63 8.96 -21.22
CA GLN A 133 33.28 8.21 -22.31
C GLN A 133 33.31 6.71 -22.03
N ALA A 134 33.62 6.29 -20.79
CA ALA A 134 33.65 4.88 -20.43
C ALA A 134 32.25 4.24 -20.47
N ILE A 135 31.23 4.92 -19.94
CA ILE A 135 29.82 4.49 -20.03
C ILE A 135 29.40 4.31 -21.50
N THR A 136 29.72 5.29 -22.35
CA THR A 136 29.42 5.24 -23.79
C THR A 136 30.13 4.08 -24.48
N ALA A 137 31.38 3.80 -24.11
CA ALA A 137 32.14 2.68 -24.66
C ALA A 137 31.53 1.32 -24.26
N MET A 138 31.14 1.14 -23.00
CA MET A 138 30.46 -0.07 -22.52
C MET A 138 29.17 -0.35 -23.28
N LEU A 139 28.32 0.68 -23.47
CA LEU A 139 27.07 0.55 -24.22
C LEU A 139 27.26 0.32 -25.73
N SER A 140 28.45 0.64 -26.26
CA SER A 140 28.80 0.45 -27.67
C SER A 140 29.40 -0.91 -27.97
N ASP A 141 29.89 -1.64 -26.96
CA ASP A 141 30.57 -2.93 -27.15
C ASP A 141 29.54 -4.08 -27.12
N PRO A 142 29.28 -4.76 -28.26
CA PRO A 142 28.36 -5.89 -28.29
C PRO A 142 28.84 -7.11 -27.50
N ARG A 143 30.11 -7.13 -27.06
CA ARG A 143 30.71 -8.19 -26.24
C ARG A 143 30.81 -7.81 -24.77
N GLU A 144 30.32 -6.64 -24.38
CA GLU A 144 30.28 -6.22 -22.98
C GLU A 144 29.34 -7.11 -22.16
N SER A 145 29.68 -7.34 -20.91
CA SER A 145 28.83 -8.05 -19.96
C SER A 145 27.51 -7.31 -19.79
N TRP A 146 26.40 -8.04 -19.88
CA TRP A 146 25.06 -7.51 -19.64
C TRP A 146 24.91 -6.92 -18.24
N TYR A 147 25.63 -7.44 -17.24
CA TYR A 147 25.68 -6.84 -15.90
C TYR A 147 26.32 -5.45 -15.91
N VAL A 148 27.36 -5.23 -16.72
CA VAL A 148 27.98 -3.91 -16.87
C VAL A 148 27.05 -2.98 -17.64
N VAL A 149 26.39 -3.46 -18.70
CA VAL A 149 25.38 -2.72 -19.44
C VAL A 149 24.25 -2.23 -18.52
N ASP A 150 23.71 -3.09 -17.65
CA ASP A 150 22.69 -2.70 -16.66
C ASP A 150 23.19 -1.58 -15.74
N GLY A 151 24.41 -1.70 -15.20
CA GLY A 151 24.99 -0.63 -14.39
C GLY A 151 25.16 0.68 -15.17
N ALA A 152 25.57 0.60 -16.44
CA ALA A 152 25.78 1.75 -17.31
C ALA A 152 24.48 2.46 -17.66
N LEU A 153 23.41 1.71 -17.95
CA LEU A 153 22.07 2.26 -18.17
C LEU A 153 21.53 2.95 -16.91
N ASN A 154 21.68 2.32 -15.74
CA ASN A 154 21.27 2.96 -14.48
C ASN A 154 22.09 4.23 -14.17
N ALA A 155 23.38 4.28 -14.51
CA ALA A 155 24.21 5.49 -14.38
C ALA A 155 23.70 6.64 -15.23
N LEU A 156 23.26 6.36 -16.45
CA LEU A 156 22.68 7.39 -17.31
C LEU A 156 21.42 8.04 -16.72
N ARG A 157 20.68 7.40 -15.80
CA ARG A 157 19.54 8.03 -15.11
C ARG A 157 19.93 9.34 -14.40
N HIS A 158 21.15 9.41 -13.91
CA HIS A 158 21.66 10.52 -13.08
C HIS A 158 22.68 11.39 -13.82
N ALA A 159 23.05 11.03 -15.05
CA ALA A 159 24.04 11.74 -15.84
C ALA A 159 23.51 13.09 -16.38
N PRO A 160 24.40 13.99 -16.85
CA PRO A 160 24.01 15.15 -17.65
C PRO A 160 23.10 14.77 -18.81
N VAL A 161 22.12 15.62 -19.08
CA VAL A 161 21.07 15.40 -20.08
C VAL A 161 21.66 15.19 -21.47
N GLU A 162 22.70 15.94 -21.80
CA GLU A 162 23.44 15.85 -23.06
C GLU A 162 24.04 14.45 -23.24
N ALA A 163 24.61 13.86 -22.18
CA ALA A 163 25.17 12.53 -22.22
C ALA A 163 24.10 11.44 -22.45
N ILE A 164 22.90 11.62 -21.86
CA ILE A 164 21.76 10.72 -22.11
C ILE A 164 21.32 10.85 -23.56
N VAL A 165 21.18 12.07 -24.07
CA VAL A 165 20.77 12.36 -25.45
C VAL A 165 21.75 11.76 -26.47
N GLU A 166 23.05 11.93 -26.27
CA GLU A 166 24.09 11.35 -27.12
C GLU A 166 24.09 9.82 -27.11
N ASN A 167 23.66 9.22 -26.00
CA ASN A 167 23.54 7.77 -25.85
C ASN A 167 22.18 7.20 -26.25
N LEU A 168 21.19 8.01 -26.67
CA LEU A 168 19.87 7.51 -27.09
C LEU A 168 19.94 6.34 -28.11
N PRO A 169 20.75 6.40 -29.20
CA PRO A 169 20.85 5.28 -30.13
C PRO A 169 21.38 3.99 -29.50
N ARG A 170 22.10 4.08 -28.38
CA ARG A 170 22.66 2.96 -27.65
C ARG A 170 21.74 2.46 -26.53
N ILE A 171 20.93 3.34 -25.94
CA ILE A 171 19.93 3.00 -24.91
C ILE A 171 18.72 2.29 -25.54
N LEU A 172 18.19 2.83 -26.64
CA LEU A 172 16.92 2.40 -27.22
C LEU A 172 16.85 0.90 -27.56
N PRO A 173 17.88 0.23 -28.11
CA PRO A 173 17.84 -1.21 -28.37
C PRO A 173 17.55 -2.05 -27.11
N TRP A 174 18.03 -1.63 -25.94
CA TRP A 174 17.84 -2.37 -24.67
C TRP A 174 16.39 -2.34 -24.17
N THR A 175 15.57 -1.39 -24.64
CA THR A 175 14.14 -1.34 -24.30
C THR A 175 13.34 -2.52 -24.85
N ALA A 176 13.88 -3.23 -25.85
CA ALA A 176 13.27 -4.40 -26.48
C ALA A 176 14.04 -5.71 -26.19
N HIS A 177 14.99 -5.70 -25.24
CA HIS A 177 15.76 -6.89 -24.89
C HIS A 177 14.86 -8.00 -24.32
N GLU A 178 15.24 -9.28 -24.46
CA GLU A 178 14.44 -10.41 -23.98
C GLU A 178 14.35 -10.48 -22.45
N ASP A 179 15.41 -10.06 -21.77
CA ASP A 179 15.49 -9.95 -20.32
C ASP A 179 14.84 -8.68 -19.75
N TRP A 180 13.95 -8.86 -18.78
CA TRP A 180 13.17 -7.79 -18.16
C TRP A 180 14.03 -6.75 -17.41
N TRP A 181 15.13 -7.16 -16.80
CA TRP A 181 15.98 -6.28 -15.99
C TRP A 181 16.77 -5.29 -16.86
N LEU A 182 17.14 -5.69 -18.08
CA LEU A 182 17.75 -4.78 -19.06
C LEU A 182 16.73 -3.80 -19.65
N ARG A 183 15.47 -4.24 -19.88
CA ARG A 183 14.38 -3.33 -20.25
C ARG A 183 14.10 -2.30 -19.15
N GLU A 184 14.11 -2.72 -17.89
CA GLU A 184 13.97 -1.83 -16.73
C GLU A 184 15.12 -0.82 -16.66
N ALA A 185 16.37 -1.27 -16.78
CA ALA A 185 17.53 -0.37 -16.75
C ALA A 185 17.48 0.67 -17.89
N ALA A 186 17.12 0.24 -19.10
CA ALA A 186 16.95 1.14 -20.25
C ALA A 186 15.83 2.15 -20.02
N PHE A 187 14.72 1.72 -19.42
CA PHE A 187 13.64 2.61 -19.02
C PHE A 187 14.13 3.66 -18.01
N MET A 188 14.88 3.24 -16.99
CA MET A 188 15.43 4.14 -15.96
C MET A 188 16.42 5.16 -16.54
N ALA A 189 17.26 4.75 -17.51
CA ALA A 189 18.15 5.65 -18.24
C ALA A 189 17.36 6.78 -18.92
N LEU A 190 16.30 6.42 -19.66
CA LEU A 190 15.43 7.37 -20.36
C LEU A 190 14.64 8.27 -19.39
N MET A 191 14.29 7.77 -18.20
CA MET A 191 13.67 8.59 -17.14
C MET A 191 14.57 9.71 -16.63
N GLY A 192 15.89 9.69 -16.87
CA GLY A 192 16.78 10.82 -16.61
C GLY A 192 16.42 12.08 -17.43
N LEU A 193 15.67 11.93 -18.53
CA LEU A 193 15.18 13.06 -19.34
C LEU A 193 13.88 13.68 -18.81
N ARG A 194 13.26 13.11 -17.76
CA ARG A 194 11.90 13.47 -17.31
C ARG A 194 11.70 14.94 -17.02
N ASP A 195 12.76 15.64 -16.63
CA ASP A 195 12.68 17.05 -16.24
C ASP A 195 12.83 18.03 -17.41
N HIS A 196 13.11 17.52 -18.62
CA HIS A 196 13.33 18.28 -19.85
C HIS A 196 12.23 17.96 -20.89
N GLU A 197 11.17 18.77 -20.94
CA GLU A 197 9.93 18.48 -21.67
C GLU A 197 10.13 17.91 -23.08
N GLU A 198 10.82 18.63 -23.97
CA GLU A 198 11.00 18.21 -25.36
C GLU A 198 11.82 16.93 -25.51
N ARG A 199 12.80 16.70 -24.63
CA ARG A 199 13.60 15.46 -24.63
C ARG A 199 12.81 14.30 -24.05
N PHE A 200 12.01 14.56 -23.02
CA PHE A 200 11.12 13.57 -22.44
C PHE A 200 10.08 13.12 -23.45
N LEU A 201 9.45 14.06 -24.18
CA LEU A 201 8.48 13.77 -25.22
C LEU A 201 9.04 12.88 -26.35
N GLN A 202 10.34 13.00 -26.67
CA GLN A 202 11.00 12.15 -27.67
C GLN A 202 11.07 10.68 -27.24
N CYS A 203 11.25 10.39 -25.95
CA CYS A 203 11.38 9.01 -25.44
C CYS A 203 10.10 8.45 -24.79
N LEU A 204 9.13 9.31 -24.47
CA LEU A 204 7.91 8.94 -23.77
C LEU A 204 7.07 7.86 -24.47
N PRO A 205 6.91 7.86 -25.81
CA PRO A 205 6.24 6.74 -26.50
C PRO A 205 6.90 5.40 -26.23
N THR A 206 8.24 5.34 -26.24
CA THR A 206 9.01 4.13 -25.94
C THR A 206 8.83 3.71 -24.50
N LEU A 207 8.94 4.65 -23.53
CA LEU A 207 8.71 4.37 -22.11
C LEU A 207 7.34 3.75 -21.86
N ILE A 208 6.28 4.33 -22.45
CA ILE A 208 4.92 3.83 -22.35
C ILE A 208 4.82 2.42 -22.94
N ASP A 209 5.39 2.19 -24.13
CA ASP A 209 5.31 0.89 -24.80
C ASP A 209 6.01 -0.22 -24.00
N VAL A 210 7.19 0.07 -23.43
CA VAL A 210 7.91 -0.85 -22.54
C VAL A 210 7.04 -1.20 -21.33
N MET A 211 6.50 -0.20 -20.63
CA MET A 211 5.63 -0.42 -19.46
C MET A 211 4.38 -1.23 -19.82
N VAL A 212 3.74 -0.94 -20.96
CA VAL A 212 2.52 -1.64 -21.41
C VAL A 212 2.80 -3.12 -21.68
N LYS A 213 3.93 -3.43 -22.35
CA LYS A 213 4.34 -4.77 -22.75
C LYS A 213 4.97 -5.60 -21.63
N GLU A 214 5.51 -4.95 -20.60
CA GLU A 214 6.12 -5.63 -19.46
C GLU A 214 5.04 -6.39 -18.66
N TYR A 215 5.24 -7.70 -18.54
CA TYR A 215 4.34 -8.61 -17.85
C TYR A 215 4.87 -9.01 -16.47
N ALA A 216 6.17 -8.86 -16.22
CA ALA A 216 6.74 -9.11 -14.89
C ALA A 216 6.31 -8.01 -13.93
N TYR A 217 5.74 -8.39 -12.78
CA TYR A 217 5.11 -7.45 -11.85
C TYR A 217 6.07 -6.35 -11.38
N ASN A 218 7.23 -6.74 -10.85
CA ASN A 218 8.18 -5.82 -10.24
C ASN A 218 8.70 -4.72 -11.19
N PRO A 219 9.31 -5.03 -12.36
CA PRO A 219 9.79 -3.99 -13.26
C PRO A 219 8.66 -3.07 -13.72
N ARG A 220 7.50 -3.65 -14.06
CA ARG A 220 6.33 -2.87 -14.47
C ARG A 220 5.85 -1.91 -13.38
N TYR A 221 5.76 -2.39 -12.14
CA TYR A 221 5.35 -1.57 -11.00
C TYR A 221 6.29 -0.37 -10.81
N LYS A 222 7.61 -0.58 -10.95
CA LYS A 222 8.60 0.50 -10.88
C LYS A 222 8.45 1.50 -12.02
N MET A 223 8.28 1.03 -13.26
CA MET A 223 8.05 1.87 -14.43
C MET A 223 6.80 2.75 -14.24
N GLN A 224 5.69 2.14 -13.79
CA GLN A 224 4.46 2.87 -13.45
C GLN A 224 4.72 3.91 -12.35
N LYS A 225 5.47 3.57 -11.31
CA LYS A 225 5.79 4.46 -10.20
C LYS A 225 6.60 5.67 -10.68
N GLU A 226 7.56 5.50 -11.57
CA GLU A 226 8.35 6.60 -12.15
C GLU A 226 7.49 7.53 -13.02
N LEU A 227 6.59 6.97 -13.84
CA LEU A 227 5.64 7.79 -14.62
C LEU A 227 4.65 8.53 -13.72
N ASN A 228 4.19 7.90 -12.64
CA ASN A 228 3.36 8.57 -11.62
C ASN A 228 4.11 9.71 -10.93
N GLN A 229 5.41 9.54 -10.64
CA GLN A 229 6.24 10.64 -10.13
C GLN A 229 6.36 11.77 -11.16
N ALA A 230 6.52 11.44 -12.44
CA ALA A 230 6.55 12.47 -13.49
C ALA A 230 5.24 13.30 -13.55
N LEU A 231 4.09 12.70 -13.23
CA LEU A 231 2.80 13.40 -13.14
C LEU A 231 2.71 14.43 -12.00
N THR A 232 3.62 14.44 -11.03
CA THR A 232 3.66 15.52 -10.01
C THR A 232 4.14 16.84 -10.59
N LYS A 233 4.87 16.80 -11.73
CA LYS A 233 5.33 17.97 -12.49
C LYS A 233 4.49 18.17 -13.75
N TRP A 234 4.29 17.09 -14.51
CA TRP A 234 3.56 17.09 -15.77
C TRP A 234 2.10 16.70 -15.55
N THR A 235 1.26 17.67 -15.23
CA THR A 235 -0.17 17.45 -14.92
C THR A 235 -0.96 16.98 -16.15
N ALA A 236 -2.21 16.57 -15.94
CA ALA A 236 -3.12 16.11 -16.99
C ALA A 236 -3.30 17.11 -18.16
N ASP A 237 -3.07 18.41 -17.93
CA ASP A 237 -3.17 19.46 -18.95
C ASP A 237 -1.87 19.71 -19.73
N SER A 238 -0.76 19.08 -19.32
CA SER A 238 0.52 19.16 -20.02
C SER A 238 0.62 18.14 -21.15
N ARG A 239 1.49 18.40 -22.15
CA ARG A 239 1.74 17.43 -23.24
C ARG A 239 2.27 16.10 -22.70
N PRO A 240 3.28 16.04 -21.81
CA PRO A 240 3.75 14.77 -21.27
C PRO A 240 2.70 14.09 -20.39
N GLY A 241 1.98 14.84 -19.54
CA GLY A 241 0.96 14.28 -18.67
C GLY A 241 -0.19 13.62 -19.43
N ARG A 242 -0.69 14.25 -20.51
CA ARG A 242 -1.67 13.61 -21.40
C ARG A 242 -1.17 12.30 -22.00
N MET A 243 0.08 12.26 -22.46
CA MET A 243 0.67 11.05 -23.02
C MET A 243 0.82 9.94 -21.98
N ILE A 244 1.27 10.27 -20.76
CA ILE A 244 1.37 9.30 -19.65
C ILE A 244 0.00 8.72 -19.33
N LEU A 245 -1.03 9.56 -19.17
CA LEU A 245 -2.39 9.13 -18.86
C LEU A 245 -2.98 8.27 -19.99
N ALA A 246 -2.76 8.64 -21.25
CA ALA A 246 -3.12 7.79 -22.38
C ALA A 246 -2.39 6.43 -22.35
N GLY A 247 -1.12 6.42 -21.94
CA GLY A 247 -0.34 5.21 -21.71
C GLY A 247 -0.90 4.34 -20.58
N PHE A 248 -1.38 4.95 -19.49
CA PHE A 248 -2.05 4.23 -18.39
C PHE A 248 -3.39 3.64 -18.84
N GLN A 249 -4.18 4.37 -19.62
CA GLN A 249 -5.40 3.85 -20.23
C GLN A 249 -5.10 2.68 -21.18
N ARG A 250 -4.08 2.81 -22.05
CA ARG A 250 -3.62 1.73 -22.93
C ARG A 250 -3.20 0.51 -22.12
N ALA A 251 -2.42 0.69 -21.07
CA ALA A 251 -1.98 -0.37 -20.17
C ALA A 251 -3.13 -1.06 -19.43
N ALA A 252 -4.15 -0.30 -19.03
CA ALA A 252 -5.35 -0.86 -18.41
C ALA A 252 -6.07 -1.84 -19.36
N ILE A 253 -6.05 -1.57 -20.66
CA ILE A 253 -6.78 -2.34 -21.69
C ILE A 253 -5.91 -3.46 -22.28
N GLU A 254 -4.67 -3.17 -22.66
CA GLU A 254 -3.86 -4.04 -23.53
C GLU A 254 -2.84 -4.91 -22.79
N SER A 255 -2.53 -4.61 -21.52
CA SER A 255 -1.44 -5.32 -20.86
C SER A 255 -1.71 -6.81 -20.69
N ARG A 256 -0.69 -7.61 -20.96
CA ARG A 256 -0.81 -9.06 -21.00
C ARG A 256 -1.00 -9.63 -19.59
N ILE A 257 -2.02 -10.47 -19.43
CA ILE A 257 -2.18 -11.34 -18.25
C ILE A 257 -1.73 -12.73 -18.69
N LEU A 258 -0.71 -13.29 -18.03
CA LEU A 258 -0.25 -14.64 -18.35
C LEU A 258 -1.26 -15.68 -17.84
N PRO A 259 -1.53 -16.76 -18.60
CA PRO A 259 -2.36 -17.84 -18.09
C PRO A 259 -1.65 -18.59 -16.95
N ASP A 260 -2.45 -19.15 -16.04
CA ASP A 260 -1.94 -20.06 -15.03
C ASP A 260 -1.39 -21.34 -15.67
N VAL A 261 -0.33 -21.90 -15.09
CA VAL A 261 0.30 -23.14 -15.58
C VAL A 261 0.38 -24.14 -14.44
N GLY A 262 -0.51 -25.13 -14.46
CA GLY A 262 -0.64 -26.10 -13.37
C GLY A 262 -0.93 -25.40 -12.04
N LYS A 263 -0.07 -25.60 -11.05
CA LYS A 263 -0.16 -24.94 -9.73
C LYS A 263 0.33 -23.49 -9.71
N TYR A 264 0.99 -23.02 -10.77
CA TYR A 264 1.61 -21.70 -10.82
C TYR A 264 0.58 -20.65 -11.26
N ARG A 265 0.14 -19.84 -10.29
CA ARG A 265 -0.82 -18.74 -10.46
C ARG A 265 -0.19 -17.50 -11.12
N ARG A 266 0.31 -17.64 -12.35
CA ARG A 266 1.02 -16.57 -13.08
C ARG A 266 0.11 -15.40 -13.43
N SER A 267 -1.20 -15.63 -13.57
CA SER A 267 -2.18 -14.59 -13.87
C SER A 267 -2.28 -13.55 -12.75
N ALA A 268 -2.03 -13.95 -11.50
CA ALA A 268 -2.21 -13.10 -10.32
C ALA A 268 -1.40 -11.79 -10.41
N GLU A 269 -0.15 -11.87 -10.89
CA GLU A 269 0.72 -10.70 -11.06
C GLU A 269 0.15 -9.70 -12.08
N GLY A 270 -0.25 -10.18 -13.26
CA GLY A 270 -0.85 -9.34 -14.31
C GLY A 270 -2.17 -8.70 -13.86
N LEU A 271 -3.02 -9.47 -13.15
CA LEU A 271 -4.29 -8.99 -12.59
C LEU A 271 -4.08 -7.86 -11.58
N VAL A 272 -3.08 -7.98 -10.70
CA VAL A 272 -2.70 -6.91 -9.76
C VAL A 272 -2.22 -5.68 -10.53
N SER A 273 -1.33 -5.86 -11.51
CA SER A 273 -0.79 -4.74 -12.30
C SER A 273 -1.86 -3.96 -13.06
N VAL A 274 -2.85 -4.65 -13.64
CA VAL A 274 -3.97 -4.00 -14.34
C VAL A 274 -4.86 -3.22 -13.37
N ALA A 275 -5.18 -3.79 -12.20
CA ALA A 275 -5.96 -3.08 -11.19
C ALA A 275 -5.21 -1.86 -10.65
N GLU A 276 -3.88 -1.96 -10.46
CA GLU A 276 -3.04 -0.86 -10.00
C GLU A 276 -2.95 0.29 -11.00
N ILE A 277 -2.81 0.00 -12.30
CA ILE A 277 -2.74 1.05 -13.32
C ILE A 277 -4.09 1.77 -13.49
N ILE A 278 -5.22 1.04 -13.40
CA ILE A 278 -6.57 1.62 -13.42
C ILE A 278 -6.76 2.59 -12.26
N ARG A 279 -6.41 2.18 -11.03
CA ARG A 279 -6.54 3.04 -9.85
C ARG A 279 -5.60 4.25 -9.93
N ALA A 280 -4.38 4.07 -10.42
CA ALA A 280 -3.46 5.18 -10.62
C ALA A 280 -4.01 6.19 -11.63
N PHE A 281 -4.55 5.74 -12.77
CA PHE A 281 -5.21 6.61 -13.73
C PHE A 281 -6.37 7.38 -13.09
N VAL A 282 -7.28 6.70 -12.40
CA VAL A 282 -8.47 7.33 -11.79
C VAL A 282 -8.08 8.35 -10.72
N LYS A 283 -7.00 8.10 -9.97
CA LYS A 283 -6.47 9.04 -8.97
C LYS A 283 -5.91 10.31 -9.62
N GLN A 284 -5.23 10.19 -10.75
CA GLN A 284 -4.55 11.30 -11.43
C GLN A 284 -5.45 12.09 -12.39
N ALA A 285 -6.45 11.42 -12.98
CA ALA A 285 -7.39 11.98 -13.96
C ALA A 285 -8.84 11.54 -13.66
N PRO A 286 -9.40 11.91 -12.50
CA PRO A 286 -10.75 11.50 -12.10
C PRO A 286 -11.85 11.96 -13.09
N GLU A 287 -11.63 13.05 -13.82
CA GLU A 287 -12.51 13.55 -14.88
C GLU A 287 -12.61 12.60 -16.09
N ALA A 288 -11.54 11.87 -16.39
CA ALA A 288 -11.48 10.88 -17.47
C ALA A 288 -11.94 9.47 -17.03
N ALA A 289 -12.34 9.30 -15.77
CA ALA A 289 -12.74 8.01 -15.22
C ALA A 289 -13.94 7.38 -15.96
N ALA A 290 -14.89 8.20 -16.46
CA ALA A 290 -16.01 7.71 -17.26
C ALA A 290 -15.57 7.12 -18.61
N ASP A 291 -14.56 7.73 -19.25
CA ASP A 291 -14.01 7.24 -20.50
C ASP A 291 -13.24 5.93 -20.29
N LEU A 292 -12.42 5.85 -19.24
CA LEU A 292 -11.72 4.62 -18.90
C LEU A 292 -12.71 3.49 -18.56
N ALA A 293 -13.72 3.75 -17.74
CA ALA A 293 -14.73 2.75 -17.38
C ALA A 293 -15.46 2.20 -18.62
N GLN A 294 -15.81 3.09 -19.57
CA GLN A 294 -16.42 2.70 -20.83
C GLN A 294 -15.47 1.85 -21.70
N ALA A 295 -14.20 2.25 -21.79
CA ALA A 295 -13.20 1.54 -22.59
C ALA A 295 -12.89 0.15 -22.03
N LEU A 296 -12.84 0.00 -20.70
CA LEU A 296 -12.70 -1.30 -20.04
C LEU A 296 -13.90 -2.22 -20.33
N ALA A 297 -15.11 -1.67 -20.31
CA ALA A 297 -16.32 -2.42 -20.66
C ALA A 297 -16.31 -2.86 -22.12
N ALA A 298 -16.03 -1.93 -23.04
CA ALA A 298 -16.06 -2.18 -24.48
C ALA A 298 -14.97 -3.16 -24.96
N SER A 299 -13.82 -3.19 -24.28
CA SER A 299 -12.71 -4.12 -24.60
C SER A 299 -12.90 -5.53 -24.04
N GLY A 300 -13.95 -5.78 -23.23
CA GLY A 300 -14.12 -7.05 -22.52
C GLY A 300 -13.18 -7.23 -21.33
N ARG A 301 -12.33 -6.25 -21.04
CA ARG A 301 -11.30 -6.31 -20.00
C ARG A 301 -11.84 -6.56 -18.59
N LEU A 302 -13.06 -6.08 -18.31
CA LEU A 302 -13.72 -6.32 -17.02
C LEU A 302 -13.96 -7.82 -16.75
N GLU A 303 -14.16 -8.63 -17.80
CA GLU A 303 -14.41 -10.07 -17.64
C GLU A 303 -13.11 -10.84 -17.33
N GLU A 304 -11.96 -10.37 -17.80
CA GLU A 304 -10.65 -10.97 -17.51
C GLU A 304 -10.19 -10.77 -16.06
N LEU A 305 -10.64 -9.69 -15.41
CA LEU A 305 -10.29 -9.42 -14.03
C LEU A 305 -10.94 -10.45 -13.10
N ASP A 306 -10.25 -10.88 -12.04
CA ASP A 306 -10.89 -11.61 -10.96
C ASP A 306 -11.85 -10.71 -10.16
N THR A 307 -12.74 -11.31 -9.37
CA THR A 307 -13.75 -10.57 -8.61
C THR A 307 -13.15 -9.58 -7.63
N ARG A 308 -12.02 -9.94 -7.00
CA ARG A 308 -11.35 -9.08 -6.04
C ARG A 308 -10.77 -7.84 -6.72
N ARG A 309 -10.11 -7.99 -7.87
CA ARG A 309 -9.58 -6.84 -8.65
C ARG A 309 -10.69 -5.97 -9.19
N LEU A 310 -11.80 -6.55 -9.63
CA LEU A 310 -12.98 -5.79 -10.04
C LEU A 310 -13.53 -4.94 -8.89
N MET A 311 -13.66 -5.50 -7.69
CA MET A 311 -14.08 -4.75 -6.51
C MET A 311 -13.07 -3.63 -6.19
N GLU A 312 -11.77 -3.92 -6.24
CA GLU A 312 -10.73 -2.94 -5.93
C GLU A 312 -10.72 -1.73 -6.88
N ILE A 313 -11.04 -1.90 -8.16
CA ILE A 313 -11.12 -0.77 -9.10
C ILE A 313 -12.42 0.04 -8.96
N VAL A 314 -13.48 -0.56 -8.42
CA VAL A 314 -14.72 0.17 -8.09
C VAL A 314 -14.49 1.04 -6.86
N ALA A 315 -14.07 0.44 -5.74
CA ALA A 315 -13.62 1.18 -4.58
C ALA A 315 -12.71 0.34 -3.68
N THR A 316 -11.60 0.91 -3.25
CA THR A 316 -10.70 0.33 -2.24
C THR A 316 -10.04 1.42 -1.42
N ALA A 317 -9.47 1.07 -0.27
CA ALA A 317 -8.69 2.02 0.53
C ALA A 317 -7.41 2.44 -0.21
N ASP A 318 -7.02 3.72 -0.18
CA ASP A 318 -5.71 4.15 -0.71
C ASP A 318 -4.58 3.53 0.12
N LYS A 319 -3.49 3.11 -0.55
CA LYS A 319 -2.28 2.62 0.13
C LYS A 319 -1.57 3.72 0.92
N GLU A 320 -1.68 4.97 0.48
CA GLU A 320 -1.06 6.14 1.12
C GLU A 320 -1.93 6.71 2.25
N ASP A 321 -3.25 6.62 2.07
CA ASP A 321 -4.27 7.04 3.03
C ASP A 321 -5.42 6.03 3.04
N GLN A 322 -5.32 5.01 3.88
CA GLN A 322 -6.32 3.94 3.98
C GLN A 322 -7.74 4.41 4.31
N TYR A 323 -7.89 5.69 4.66
CA TYR A 323 -9.15 6.31 4.99
C TYR A 323 -9.80 7.04 3.82
N ARG A 324 -9.05 7.35 2.75
CA ARG A 324 -9.61 7.90 1.51
C ARG A 324 -9.78 6.77 0.50
N PRO A 325 -11.01 6.38 0.16
CA PRO A 325 -11.19 5.36 -0.85
C PRO A 325 -10.81 5.91 -2.23
N VAL A 326 -10.21 5.05 -3.05
CA VAL A 326 -9.86 5.32 -4.45
C VAL A 326 -10.58 4.30 -5.35
N GLY A 327 -10.84 4.69 -6.59
CA GLY A 327 -11.56 3.87 -7.57
C GLY A 327 -12.66 4.67 -8.27
N PHE A 328 -13.40 4.00 -9.15
CA PHE A 328 -14.44 4.64 -9.94
C PHE A 328 -15.60 5.21 -9.10
N TYR A 329 -15.98 4.55 -8.01
CA TYR A 329 -17.07 5.03 -7.16
C TYR A 329 -16.66 6.28 -6.34
N PRO A 330 -15.51 6.32 -5.65
CA PRO A 330 -15.03 7.56 -5.02
C PRO A 330 -14.75 8.71 -5.98
N ALA A 331 -14.34 8.40 -7.22
CA ALA A 331 -14.21 9.41 -8.28
C ALA A 331 -15.55 10.11 -8.58
N LEU A 332 -16.68 9.60 -8.04
CA LEU A 332 -17.96 10.22 -8.26
C LEU A 332 -18.08 11.64 -7.69
N ASP A 333 -17.33 11.95 -6.63
CA ASP A 333 -17.48 13.19 -5.85
C ASP A 333 -16.75 14.40 -6.46
N ALA A 334 -15.77 14.18 -7.35
CA ALA A 334 -14.83 15.21 -7.81
C ALA A 334 -15.27 16.03 -9.05
N ARG A 335 -16.58 16.24 -9.32
CA ARG A 335 -17.00 16.46 -10.73
C ARG A 335 -18.11 17.49 -11.04
N PRO A 336 -18.10 18.07 -12.26
CA PRO A 336 -19.26 18.67 -12.92
C PRO A 336 -20.37 17.64 -13.23
N ALA A 337 -21.63 18.07 -13.28
CA ALA A 337 -22.81 17.20 -13.34
C ALA A 337 -22.86 16.17 -14.52
N PRO A 338 -22.44 16.48 -15.76
CA PRO A 338 -22.60 15.55 -16.90
C PRO A 338 -21.68 14.32 -16.85
N GLN A 339 -20.39 14.51 -16.59
CA GLN A 339 -19.44 13.40 -16.38
C GLN A 339 -19.84 12.58 -15.15
N LYS A 340 -20.46 13.25 -14.16
CA LYS A 340 -21.01 12.59 -13.00
C LYS A 340 -22.09 11.58 -13.29
N ALA A 341 -23.10 11.99 -14.06
CA ALA A 341 -24.17 11.13 -14.51
C ALA A 341 -23.65 9.95 -15.34
N ARG A 342 -22.72 10.19 -16.28
CA ARG A 342 -22.20 9.14 -17.17
C ARG A 342 -21.47 8.02 -16.43
N LEU A 343 -20.55 8.35 -15.51
CA LEU A 343 -19.87 7.31 -14.74
C LEU A 343 -20.84 6.56 -13.82
N ALA A 344 -21.79 7.27 -13.20
CA ALA A 344 -22.82 6.65 -12.36
C ALA A 344 -23.67 5.65 -13.17
N GLU A 345 -24.00 6.00 -14.42
CA GLU A 345 -24.71 5.11 -15.34
C GLU A 345 -23.89 3.86 -15.64
N ILE A 346 -22.61 3.98 -16.00
CA ILE A 346 -21.73 2.84 -16.29
C ILE A 346 -21.56 1.95 -15.06
N LEU A 347 -21.34 2.54 -13.89
CA LEU A 347 -21.21 1.82 -12.62
C LEU A 347 -22.48 1.03 -12.30
N PHE A 348 -23.65 1.60 -12.55
CA PHE A 348 -24.93 0.95 -12.30
C PHE A 348 -25.29 -0.11 -13.35
N THR A 349 -25.03 0.13 -14.63
CA THR A 349 -25.50 -0.73 -15.74
C THR A 349 -24.49 -1.79 -16.17
N VAL A 350 -23.20 -1.58 -15.89
CA VAL A 350 -22.13 -2.51 -16.28
C VAL A 350 -21.50 -3.18 -15.06
N PHE A 351 -20.94 -2.40 -14.14
CA PHE A 351 -20.18 -2.96 -13.01
C PHE A 351 -21.08 -3.70 -12.02
N ARG A 352 -22.22 -3.11 -11.66
CA ARG A 352 -23.15 -3.73 -10.70
C ARG A 352 -23.69 -5.08 -11.18
N PRO A 353 -24.23 -5.25 -12.41
CA PRO A 353 -24.65 -6.58 -12.90
C PRO A 353 -23.52 -7.60 -12.94
N LEU A 354 -22.29 -7.18 -13.28
CA LEU A 354 -21.13 -8.06 -13.28
C LEU A 354 -20.78 -8.55 -11.87
N LEU A 355 -20.83 -7.66 -10.87
CA LEU A 355 -20.61 -8.02 -9.46
C LEU A 355 -21.74 -8.95 -8.95
N ILE A 356 -23.00 -8.67 -9.31
CA ILE A 356 -24.15 -9.54 -8.98
C ILE A 356 -23.91 -10.97 -9.48
N ARG A 357 -23.50 -11.14 -10.75
CA ARG A 357 -23.20 -12.46 -11.33
C ARG A 357 -22.11 -13.21 -10.57
N ARG A 358 -21.16 -12.50 -9.97
CA ARG A 358 -19.98 -13.07 -9.30
C ARG A 358 -20.18 -13.33 -7.81
N PHE A 359 -21.21 -12.75 -7.20
CA PHE A 359 -21.46 -12.79 -5.75
C PHE A 359 -21.48 -14.21 -5.18
N ALA A 360 -22.17 -15.15 -5.84
CA ALA A 360 -22.40 -16.50 -5.32
C ALA A 360 -21.11 -17.35 -5.13
N ASN A 361 -19.98 -16.93 -5.70
CA ASN A 361 -18.72 -17.70 -5.70
C ASN A 361 -17.69 -17.20 -4.68
N LEU A 362 -18.05 -16.25 -3.82
CA LEU A 362 -17.12 -15.59 -2.91
C LEU A 362 -17.05 -16.22 -1.52
N ASP A 363 -15.95 -15.98 -0.82
CA ASP A 363 -15.83 -16.30 0.59
C ASP A 363 -16.57 -15.29 1.49
N GLY A 364 -16.70 -15.57 2.79
CA GLY A 364 -17.47 -14.73 3.70
C GLY A 364 -17.00 -13.26 3.81
N LYS A 365 -15.69 -13.00 3.72
CA LYS A 365 -15.15 -11.63 3.83
C LYS A 365 -15.36 -10.86 2.54
N GLU A 366 -15.10 -11.51 1.41
CA GLU A 366 -15.32 -10.93 0.08
C GLU A 366 -16.81 -10.66 -0.16
N ASN A 367 -17.69 -11.54 0.31
CA ASN A 367 -19.14 -11.31 0.30
C ASN A 367 -19.51 -10.03 1.06
N ALA A 368 -19.01 -9.83 2.29
CA ALA A 368 -19.32 -8.64 3.07
C ALA A 368 -18.91 -7.34 2.35
N GLN A 369 -17.73 -7.33 1.75
CA GLN A 369 -17.24 -6.19 0.96
C GLN A 369 -18.06 -5.98 -0.32
N MET A 370 -18.46 -7.05 -1.00
CA MET A 370 -19.31 -6.96 -2.18
C MET A 370 -20.71 -6.46 -1.85
N LEU A 371 -21.33 -6.87 -0.73
CA LEU A 371 -22.63 -6.35 -0.28
C LEU A 371 -22.59 -4.84 -0.05
N ASP A 372 -21.49 -4.32 0.50
CA ASP A 372 -21.26 -2.88 0.65
C ASP A 372 -21.22 -2.18 -0.72
N LEU A 373 -20.40 -2.70 -1.66
CA LEU A 373 -20.29 -2.13 -3.00
C LEU A 373 -21.62 -2.19 -3.77
N LEU A 374 -22.34 -3.30 -3.71
CA LEU A 374 -23.65 -3.43 -4.35
C LEU A 374 -24.68 -2.49 -3.74
N SER A 375 -24.62 -2.24 -2.42
CA SER A 375 -25.45 -1.23 -1.76
C SER A 375 -25.15 0.17 -2.31
N ASP A 376 -23.87 0.54 -2.34
CA ASP A 376 -23.41 1.84 -2.83
C ASP A 376 -23.77 2.06 -4.31
N LEU A 377 -23.55 1.05 -5.16
CA LEU A 377 -23.92 1.09 -6.56
C LEU A 377 -25.45 1.17 -6.75
N SER A 378 -26.24 0.47 -5.94
CA SER A 378 -27.71 0.52 -6.03
C SER A 378 -28.27 1.90 -5.66
N ARG A 379 -27.60 2.61 -4.72
CA ARG A 379 -27.97 3.98 -4.32
C ARG A 379 -27.85 5.00 -5.43
N LEU A 380 -27.07 4.73 -6.48
CA LEU A 380 -26.98 5.59 -7.66
C LEU A 380 -28.32 5.78 -8.38
N LYS A 381 -29.26 4.83 -8.24
CA LYS A 381 -30.61 4.90 -8.83
C LYS A 381 -31.74 4.87 -7.81
N ASN A 382 -31.49 4.32 -6.62
CA ASN A 382 -32.45 4.28 -5.53
C ASN A 382 -31.76 4.71 -4.21
N PRO A 383 -31.87 5.97 -3.78
CA PRO A 383 -31.18 6.48 -2.58
C PRO A 383 -31.48 5.71 -1.29
N ASN A 384 -32.61 5.01 -1.22
CA ASN A 384 -33.02 4.22 -0.06
C ASN A 384 -32.52 2.76 -0.12
N ALA A 385 -31.81 2.36 -1.18
CA ALA A 385 -31.25 1.02 -1.30
C ALA A 385 -30.13 0.76 -0.29
N GLY A 386 -29.93 -0.52 0.03
CA GLY A 386 -28.85 -1.00 0.87
C GLY A 386 -29.23 -1.16 2.35
N TRP A 387 -28.22 -1.07 3.21
CA TRP A 387 -28.35 -1.30 4.65
C TRP A 387 -29.25 -0.28 5.34
N GLN A 388 -30.18 -0.77 6.17
CA GLN A 388 -31.12 0.01 6.96
C GLN A 388 -31.03 -0.32 8.45
N PRO A 389 -31.16 0.65 9.38
CA PRO A 389 -31.21 0.36 10.80
C PRO A 389 -32.37 -0.58 11.17
N VAL A 390 -32.11 -1.58 12.02
CA VAL A 390 -33.12 -2.55 12.45
C VAL A 390 -33.76 -2.11 13.76
N GLY A 391 -35.08 -1.94 13.74
CA GLY A 391 -35.91 -1.71 14.92
C GLY A 391 -35.99 -0.25 15.41
N SER A 392 -36.91 -0.03 16.34
CA SER A 392 -37.28 1.28 16.89
C SER A 392 -36.97 1.38 18.39
N PRO A 393 -36.62 2.56 18.93
CA PRO A 393 -36.33 3.80 18.20
C PRO A 393 -35.06 3.67 17.32
N PRO A 394 -34.87 4.58 16.35
CA PRO A 394 -33.69 4.54 15.49
C PRO A 394 -32.41 4.69 16.34
N PRO A 395 -31.24 4.20 15.86
CA PRO A 395 -30.02 4.10 16.66
C PRO A 395 -29.66 5.35 17.47
N GLN A 396 -29.76 6.54 16.86
CA GLN A 396 -29.41 7.82 17.49
C GLN A 396 -30.29 8.21 18.68
N ASP A 397 -31.47 7.60 18.81
CA ASP A 397 -32.46 7.87 19.86
C ASP A 397 -32.55 6.73 20.88
N ARG A 398 -31.74 5.69 20.72
CA ARG A 398 -31.70 4.57 21.68
C ARG A 398 -31.10 5.02 23.00
N ILE A 399 -31.76 4.61 24.07
CA ILE A 399 -31.30 4.83 25.43
C ILE A 399 -30.46 3.64 25.86
N TYR A 400 -29.26 3.94 26.35
CA TYR A 400 -28.40 3.02 27.04
C TYR A 400 -28.59 3.11 28.54
N ARG A 401 -28.54 1.95 29.20
CA ARG A 401 -28.28 1.80 30.63
C ARG A 401 -26.85 1.31 30.79
N TYR A 402 -26.04 1.98 31.60
CA TYR A 402 -24.61 1.65 31.70
C TYR A 402 -23.98 1.94 33.06
N VAL A 403 -22.90 1.23 33.35
CA VAL A 403 -22.06 1.41 34.54
C VAL A 403 -20.59 1.25 34.16
N ALA A 404 -19.77 2.20 34.60
CA ALA A 404 -18.32 2.11 34.49
C ALA A 404 -17.72 1.59 35.79
N PHE A 405 -16.60 0.88 35.69
CA PHE A 405 -15.89 0.31 36.83
C PHE A 405 -14.41 0.09 36.52
N ASP A 406 -13.60 0.04 37.57
CA ASP A 406 -12.20 -0.37 37.48
C ASP A 406 -12.03 -1.85 37.85
N PRO A 407 -10.94 -2.50 37.41
CA PRO A 407 -10.62 -3.85 37.84
C PRO A 407 -10.58 -3.96 39.38
N LEU A 408 -11.31 -4.95 39.90
CA LEU A 408 -11.44 -5.18 41.34
C LEU A 408 -10.12 -5.71 41.94
N ASN A 409 -9.44 -6.60 41.23
CA ASN A 409 -8.17 -7.15 41.68
C ASN A 409 -7.03 -6.19 41.35
N LEU A 410 -6.11 -6.00 42.29
CA LEU A 410 -4.92 -5.15 42.10
C LEU A 410 -4.06 -5.61 40.93
N GLN A 411 -3.92 -6.92 40.72
CA GLN A 411 -3.12 -7.49 39.62
C GLN A 411 -3.71 -7.20 38.24
N ASP A 412 -5.03 -6.97 38.17
CA ASP A 412 -5.70 -6.66 36.91
C ASP A 412 -5.60 -5.17 36.57
N ARG A 413 -5.12 -4.31 37.47
CA ARG A 413 -4.95 -2.87 37.22
C ARG A 413 -3.68 -2.60 36.42
N LEU A 414 -3.82 -1.79 35.37
CA LEU A 414 -2.72 -1.42 34.50
C LEU A 414 -2.48 0.09 34.58
N GLU A 415 -1.26 0.50 34.92
CA GLU A 415 -0.88 1.91 34.91
C GLU A 415 -0.95 2.49 33.48
N PRO A 416 -1.33 3.76 33.30
CA PRO A 416 -1.34 4.41 31.99
C PRO A 416 0.03 4.44 31.29
N GLN A 417 1.12 4.58 32.05
CA GLN A 417 2.47 4.79 31.53
C GLN A 417 3.16 3.50 31.06
N THR A 418 2.93 2.42 31.78
CA THR A 418 3.61 1.12 31.57
C THR A 418 2.68 0.05 31.00
N GLY A 419 1.38 0.34 30.93
CA GLY A 419 0.40 -0.58 30.37
C GLY A 419 0.55 -0.73 28.85
N PRO A 420 0.25 -1.93 28.31
CA PRO A 420 0.19 -2.14 26.86
C PRO A 420 -0.87 -1.24 26.22
N MET A 421 -0.68 -0.88 24.94
CA MET A 421 -1.70 -0.17 24.15
C MET A 421 -2.99 -0.99 24.02
N ARG A 422 -2.87 -2.33 23.94
CA ARG A 422 -3.99 -3.28 24.02
C ARG A 422 -4.36 -3.49 25.48
N ARG A 423 -5.53 -2.99 25.90
CA ARG A 423 -5.96 -3.07 27.30
C ARG A 423 -7.18 -3.95 27.51
N PHE A 424 -7.89 -4.34 26.46
CA PHE A 424 -9.04 -5.23 26.61
C PHE A 424 -8.61 -6.61 27.14
N ARG A 425 -9.24 -7.03 28.22
CA ARG A 425 -8.93 -8.28 28.94
C ARG A 425 -10.14 -8.73 29.74
N ALA A 426 -10.16 -9.99 30.12
CA ALA A 426 -11.13 -10.46 31.12
C ALA A 426 -10.74 -9.87 32.48
N VAL A 427 -11.72 -9.32 33.19
CA VAL A 427 -11.56 -8.79 34.56
C VAL A 427 -12.71 -9.27 35.43
N ALA A 428 -12.49 -9.35 36.75
CA ALA A 428 -13.56 -9.64 37.69
C ALA A 428 -14.63 -8.53 37.64
N LEU A 429 -15.90 -8.94 37.47
CA LEU A 429 -17.02 -8.01 37.44
C LEU A 429 -17.46 -7.62 38.86
N PRO A 430 -18.06 -6.41 39.04
CA PRO A 430 -18.69 -6.04 40.31
C PRO A 430 -19.72 -7.07 40.77
N ARG A 431 -19.86 -7.24 42.09
CA ARG A 431 -20.80 -8.20 42.69
C ARG A 431 -22.22 -7.98 42.15
N GLY A 432 -22.87 -9.05 41.73
CA GLY A 432 -24.23 -9.01 41.19
C GLY A 432 -24.31 -8.72 39.70
N MET A 433 -23.16 -8.58 39.01
CA MET A 433 -23.10 -8.37 37.57
C MET A 433 -22.86 -9.67 36.79
N GLU A 434 -23.02 -10.85 37.35
CA GLU A 434 -22.67 -12.12 36.68
C GLU A 434 -23.57 -12.38 35.45
N ASN A 435 -24.81 -11.88 35.49
CA ASN A 435 -25.84 -12.09 34.46
C ASN A 435 -26.26 -10.79 33.76
N TRP A 436 -25.43 -9.75 33.83
CA TRP A 436 -25.74 -8.40 33.33
C TRP A 436 -26.18 -8.35 31.86
N TYR A 437 -25.68 -9.27 31.03
CA TYR A 437 -25.94 -9.34 29.61
C TYR A 437 -27.27 -10.02 29.24
N LEU A 438 -27.95 -10.66 30.21
CA LEU A 438 -29.25 -11.32 29.98
C LEU A 438 -30.39 -10.29 29.93
N PRO A 439 -31.44 -10.48 29.10
CA PRO A 439 -32.57 -9.54 29.02
C PRO A 439 -33.26 -9.27 30.36
N ALA A 440 -33.36 -10.28 31.23
CA ALA A 440 -34.06 -10.19 32.52
C ALA A 440 -33.28 -9.42 33.61
N PHE A 441 -32.03 -9.00 33.35
CA PHE A 441 -31.23 -8.27 34.33
C PHE A 441 -31.84 -6.89 34.65
N ASP A 442 -31.90 -6.53 35.93
CA ASP A 442 -32.40 -5.25 36.41
C ASP A 442 -31.30 -4.18 36.42
N ASP A 443 -31.27 -3.35 35.38
CA ASP A 443 -30.35 -2.22 35.22
C ASP A 443 -30.97 -0.87 35.56
N ARG A 444 -32.14 -0.82 36.21
CA ARG A 444 -32.84 0.45 36.49
C ARG A 444 -32.02 1.42 37.35
N LYS A 445 -31.09 0.88 38.15
CA LYS A 445 -30.17 1.66 39.00
C LYS A 445 -28.93 2.16 38.26
N TRP A 446 -28.70 1.73 37.02
CA TRP A 446 -27.57 2.18 36.22
C TRP A 446 -27.79 3.59 35.66
N LYS A 447 -26.69 4.24 35.28
CA LYS A 447 -26.75 5.51 34.55
C LYS A 447 -27.52 5.30 33.24
N SER A 448 -28.15 6.36 32.74
CA SER A 448 -28.96 6.33 31.54
C SER A 448 -28.60 7.48 30.61
N GLY A 449 -28.57 7.24 29.31
CA GLY A 449 -28.31 8.28 28.31
C GLY A 449 -28.29 7.77 26.88
N ARG A 450 -28.15 8.67 25.90
CA ARG A 450 -28.06 8.31 24.47
C ARG A 450 -26.63 7.93 24.07
N GLY A 451 -26.46 7.00 23.15
CA GLY A 451 -25.16 6.74 22.54
C GLY A 451 -24.76 7.85 21.53
N PRO A 452 -23.47 8.03 21.22
CA PRO A 452 -22.32 7.33 21.79
C PRO A 452 -22.04 7.71 23.25
N ILE A 453 -21.72 6.70 24.07
CA ILE A 453 -21.22 6.89 25.44
C ILE A 453 -19.70 7.09 25.35
N GLY A 454 -19.13 8.10 26.01
CA GLY A 454 -17.69 8.28 25.93
C GLY A 454 -17.06 9.23 26.94
N VAL A 455 -15.73 9.24 26.95
CA VAL A 455 -14.84 10.07 27.75
C VAL A 455 -13.67 10.50 26.87
N GLY A 456 -13.27 11.77 26.96
CA GLY A 456 -12.27 12.34 26.06
C GLY A 456 -12.74 12.41 24.60
N VAL A 457 -11.81 12.69 23.69
CA VAL A 457 -12.09 12.78 22.25
C VAL A 457 -11.25 11.74 21.52
N PHE A 458 -11.90 10.71 20.97
CA PHE A 458 -11.21 9.71 20.16
C PHE A 458 -10.84 10.31 18.79
N ARG A 459 -9.54 10.44 18.55
CA ARG A 459 -8.96 10.97 17.30
C ARG A 459 -8.15 9.90 16.59
N ALA A 460 -7.98 10.10 15.29
CA ALA A 460 -7.14 9.25 14.46
C ALA A 460 -5.64 9.36 14.83
N TYR A 461 -4.96 8.24 15.04
CA TYR A 461 -3.49 8.15 15.18
C TYR A 461 -2.88 7.44 13.97
N ARG A 462 -1.70 7.88 13.50
CA ARG A 462 -0.93 7.11 12.50
C ARG A 462 0.25 6.37 13.14
N HIS A 463 0.46 5.14 12.68
CA HIS A 463 1.78 4.52 12.55
C HIS A 463 2.44 4.94 11.21
N GLY A 464 3.51 5.76 11.24
CA GLY A 464 4.35 6.08 10.07
C GLY A 464 4.98 7.49 10.05
N HIS A 465 6.15 7.61 9.41
CA HIS A 465 7.14 8.72 9.45
C HIS A 465 6.73 10.13 8.98
N ARG A 466 5.45 10.44 8.78
CA ARG A 466 5.01 11.81 8.41
C ARG A 466 3.88 12.27 9.33
N GLU A 467 4.15 13.35 10.06
CA GLU A 467 3.25 14.03 11.00
C GLU A 467 1.90 14.34 10.33
N TRP A 468 0.79 14.28 11.10
CA TRP A 468 -0.56 14.58 10.57
C TRP A 468 -1.38 15.50 11.47
N THR A 469 -2.18 16.33 10.81
CA THR A 469 -3.15 17.28 11.34
C THR A 469 -4.52 16.60 11.40
N PRO A 470 -5.14 16.31 12.55
CA PRO A 470 -6.42 15.58 12.61
C PRO A 470 -7.42 16.08 11.56
N THR A 471 -7.92 15.21 10.65
CA THR A 471 -9.07 15.62 9.80
C THR A 471 -10.28 15.80 10.71
N PRO A 472 -10.89 17.00 10.79
CA PRO A 472 -12.01 17.28 11.68
C PRO A 472 -13.24 16.37 11.46
N GLU A 473 -13.36 15.81 10.27
CA GLU A 473 -14.55 15.07 9.77
C GLU A 473 -14.79 13.70 10.41
N ARG A 474 -13.86 13.18 11.22
CA ARG A 474 -13.98 11.80 11.76
C ARG A 474 -14.13 11.72 13.27
N VAL A 475 -14.48 12.80 13.94
CA VAL A 475 -14.79 12.75 15.38
C VAL A 475 -16.27 12.50 15.57
N PHE A 476 -16.62 11.50 16.39
CA PHE A 476 -18.00 11.31 16.86
C PHE A 476 -18.16 11.99 18.21
N GLU A 477 -19.20 12.80 18.34
CA GLU A 477 -19.53 13.47 19.61
C GLU A 477 -20.12 12.47 20.62
N ASN A 478 -19.63 12.51 21.86
CA ASN A 478 -20.19 11.73 22.94
C ASN A 478 -21.48 12.38 23.44
N ARG A 479 -22.58 11.64 23.41
CA ARG A 479 -23.89 12.11 23.90
C ARG A 479 -24.16 11.76 25.35
N SER A 480 -23.36 10.86 25.91
CA SER A 480 -23.40 10.48 27.32
C SER A 480 -21.98 10.35 27.88
N ASP A 481 -21.82 10.71 29.15
CA ASP A 481 -20.57 10.54 29.88
C ASP A 481 -20.32 9.06 30.22
N TRP A 482 -19.10 8.56 29.94
CA TRP A 482 -18.67 7.21 30.30
C TRP A 482 -18.69 6.98 31.81
N GLY A 483 -18.41 8.01 32.60
CA GLY A 483 -18.25 7.92 34.05
C GLY A 483 -16.87 7.45 34.48
N GLU A 484 -16.73 7.12 35.77
CA GLU A 484 -15.47 6.68 36.36
C GLU A 484 -15.25 5.18 36.20
N GLY A 485 -14.12 4.82 35.59
CA GLY A 485 -13.67 3.44 35.43
C GLY A 485 -13.03 3.19 34.07
N GLU A 486 -12.09 2.25 34.02
CA GLU A 486 -11.50 1.75 32.77
C GLU A 486 -12.51 0.97 31.93
N PHE A 487 -13.40 0.20 32.54
CA PHE A 487 -14.33 -0.69 31.85
C PHE A 487 -15.76 -0.18 31.89
N LEU A 488 -16.56 -0.60 30.90
CA LEU A 488 -17.97 -0.24 30.77
C LEU A 488 -18.81 -1.50 30.53
N LEU A 489 -19.90 -1.63 31.28
CA LEU A 489 -21.04 -2.48 30.92
C LEU A 489 -22.16 -1.56 30.42
N ALA A 490 -22.66 -1.81 29.22
CA ALA A 490 -23.71 -1.00 28.62
C ALA A 490 -24.79 -1.91 28.00
N ARG A 491 -26.05 -1.52 28.12
CA ARG A 491 -27.21 -2.23 27.58
C ARG A 491 -28.13 -1.25 26.87
N THR A 492 -28.67 -1.63 25.73
CA THR A 492 -29.74 -0.89 25.06
C THR A 492 -30.77 -1.86 24.50
N SER A 493 -32.02 -1.42 24.45
CA SER A 493 -33.12 -2.21 23.92
C SER A 493 -33.82 -1.49 22.77
N PHE A 494 -34.34 -2.27 21.83
CA PHE A 494 -35.06 -1.79 20.66
C PHE A 494 -36.13 -2.81 20.28
N ASP A 495 -37.25 -2.32 19.75
CA ASP A 495 -38.36 -3.14 19.30
C ASP A 495 -38.26 -3.42 17.80
N VAL A 496 -38.47 -4.68 17.41
CA VAL A 496 -38.45 -5.12 16.02
C VAL A 496 -39.85 -5.60 15.64
N SER A 497 -40.52 -4.88 14.76
CA SER A 497 -41.85 -5.26 14.27
C SER A 497 -41.80 -6.45 13.31
N ASP A 498 -40.76 -6.51 12.48
CA ASP A 498 -40.58 -7.55 11.47
C ASP A 498 -39.09 -7.80 11.19
N LEU A 499 -38.74 -9.07 10.99
CA LEU A 499 -37.41 -9.57 10.66
C LEU A 499 -37.33 -10.00 9.20
N ASP A 500 -37.86 -9.17 8.31
CA ASP A 500 -37.76 -9.32 6.87
C ASP A 500 -36.43 -8.74 6.37
N TYR A 501 -35.30 -9.40 6.62
CA TYR A 501 -34.02 -9.06 5.98
C TYR A 501 -33.23 -10.33 5.66
N ASP A 502 -32.47 -10.29 4.56
CA ASP A 502 -31.63 -11.42 4.13
C ASP A 502 -30.28 -11.44 4.83
N TYR A 503 -29.74 -10.27 5.17
CA TYR A 503 -28.46 -10.13 5.88
C TYR A 503 -28.57 -9.14 7.03
N TYR A 504 -27.81 -9.41 8.09
CA TYR A 504 -27.68 -8.53 9.24
C TYR A 504 -26.21 -8.21 9.50
N ARG A 505 -25.93 -7.02 10.00
CA ARG A 505 -24.59 -6.63 10.47
C ARG A 505 -24.64 -5.79 11.73
N LEU A 506 -23.58 -5.88 12.52
CA LEU A 506 -23.31 -4.92 13.59
C LEU A 506 -22.60 -3.68 13.03
N ARG A 507 -22.95 -2.54 13.62
CA ARG A 507 -22.27 -1.26 13.48
C ARG A 507 -21.70 -0.90 14.84
N VAL A 508 -20.38 -0.94 14.99
CA VAL A 508 -19.72 -0.79 16.30
C VAL A 508 -18.74 0.37 16.30
N LEU A 509 -18.95 1.35 17.16
CA LEU A 509 -18.01 2.42 17.45
C LEU A 509 -17.35 2.13 18.79
N ALA A 510 -16.06 1.81 18.79
CA ALA A 510 -15.27 1.61 19.99
C ALA A 510 -13.78 1.92 19.74
N ALA A 511 -13.09 2.45 20.76
CA ALA A 511 -11.65 2.73 20.69
C ALA A 511 -10.77 1.51 21.01
N GLN A 512 -11.27 0.60 21.84
CA GLN A 512 -10.58 -0.61 22.31
C GLN A 512 -11.48 -1.85 22.10
N GLY A 513 -11.06 -2.98 22.66
CA GLY A 513 -11.78 -4.23 22.56
C GLY A 513 -13.15 -4.20 23.22
N TYR A 514 -14.01 -5.13 22.78
CA TYR A 514 -15.38 -5.28 23.21
C TYR A 514 -15.88 -6.72 23.05
N ASP A 515 -16.78 -7.12 23.94
CA ASP A 515 -17.68 -8.26 23.78
C ASP A 515 -19.11 -7.73 23.55
N ILE A 516 -19.82 -8.24 22.53
CA ILE A 516 -21.22 -7.88 22.24
C ILE A 516 -22.12 -9.10 22.41
N TYR A 517 -23.24 -8.89 23.09
CA TYR A 517 -24.27 -9.87 23.34
C TYR A 517 -25.60 -9.40 22.76
N LEU A 518 -26.32 -10.32 22.13
CA LEU A 518 -27.68 -10.12 21.65
C LEU A 518 -28.61 -11.07 22.40
N ASN A 519 -29.58 -10.52 23.11
CA ASN A 519 -30.57 -11.27 23.89
C ASN A 519 -29.93 -12.33 24.82
N GLY A 520 -28.81 -11.97 25.45
CA GLY A 520 -28.08 -12.86 26.36
C GLY A 520 -27.06 -13.80 25.70
N ARG A 521 -26.97 -13.85 24.37
CA ARG A 521 -25.99 -14.67 23.64
C ARG A 521 -24.83 -13.81 23.17
N LYS A 522 -23.59 -14.18 23.47
CA LYS A 522 -22.41 -13.50 22.91
C LYS A 522 -22.37 -13.75 21.40
N ILE A 523 -22.37 -12.68 20.61
CA ILE A 523 -22.36 -12.73 19.14
C ILE A 523 -21.09 -12.14 18.53
N HIS A 524 -20.29 -11.40 19.29
CA HIS A 524 -19.02 -10.90 18.77
C HIS A 524 -18.02 -10.61 19.88
N ARG A 525 -16.73 -10.76 19.55
CA ARG A 525 -15.60 -10.35 20.38
C ARG A 525 -14.54 -9.70 19.50
N PHE A 526 -14.05 -8.56 19.94
CA PHE A 526 -12.85 -7.92 19.42
C PHE A 526 -11.92 -7.62 20.59
N ASP A 527 -10.66 -8.04 20.50
CA ASP A 527 -9.68 -7.97 21.59
C ASP A 527 -8.53 -6.98 21.37
N ASP A 528 -8.52 -6.32 20.21
CA ASP A 528 -7.50 -5.33 19.83
C ASP A 528 -8.01 -3.89 20.04
N PHE A 529 -7.26 -2.91 19.54
CA PHE A 529 -7.63 -1.48 19.56
C PHE A 529 -7.80 -0.90 18.16
N GLU A 530 -8.51 0.22 18.09
CA GLU A 530 -8.70 0.98 16.85
C GLU A 530 -7.84 2.24 16.87
N ASN A 531 -7.18 2.51 15.74
CA ASN A 531 -6.41 3.74 15.57
C ASN A 531 -7.25 4.89 15.03
N VAL A 532 -8.47 4.61 14.55
CA VAL A 532 -9.35 5.63 13.96
C VAL A 532 -10.80 5.47 14.41
N PRO A 533 -11.45 6.57 14.81
CA PRO A 533 -12.88 6.60 15.07
C PRO A 533 -13.68 6.26 13.81
N GLN A 534 -14.41 5.14 13.86
CA GLN A 534 -15.35 4.70 12.83
C GLN A 534 -16.35 3.67 13.40
N TYR A 535 -17.56 3.64 12.83
CA TYR A 535 -18.45 2.49 13.01
C TYR A 535 -17.97 1.34 12.13
N ARG A 536 -17.43 0.31 12.76
CA ARG A 536 -17.04 -0.94 12.10
C ARG A 536 -18.26 -1.67 11.57
N LYS A 537 -18.10 -2.36 10.45
CA LYS A 537 -19.13 -3.19 9.82
C LYS A 537 -18.77 -4.65 10.07
N ILE A 538 -19.61 -5.36 10.81
CA ILE A 538 -19.38 -6.78 11.11
C ILE A 538 -20.60 -7.56 10.63
N LEU A 539 -20.46 -8.25 9.51
CA LEU A 539 -21.51 -9.12 8.98
C LEU A 539 -21.79 -10.23 10.00
N LEU A 540 -23.06 -10.43 10.34
CA LEU A 540 -23.48 -11.51 11.22
C LEU A 540 -23.65 -12.80 10.42
N SER A 541 -23.18 -13.90 10.97
CA SER A 541 -23.54 -15.24 10.52
C SER A 541 -25.02 -15.53 10.80
N GLU A 542 -25.58 -16.53 10.12
CA GLU A 542 -26.96 -16.97 10.36
C GLU A 542 -27.21 -17.32 11.83
N LYS A 543 -26.25 -18.01 12.47
CA LYS A 543 -26.33 -18.39 13.89
C LYS A 543 -26.37 -17.18 14.83
N GLU A 544 -25.60 -16.13 14.53
CA GLU A 544 -25.61 -14.89 15.31
C GLU A 544 -26.92 -14.11 15.08
N ALA A 545 -27.40 -14.05 13.83
CA ALA A 545 -28.64 -13.37 13.46
C ALA A 545 -29.89 -14.05 14.04
N GLN A 546 -29.90 -15.39 14.20
CA GLN A 546 -30.97 -16.14 14.89
C GLN A 546 -31.22 -15.70 16.35
N GLY A 547 -30.31 -14.90 16.94
CA GLY A 547 -30.55 -14.28 18.24
C GLY A 547 -31.60 -13.16 18.20
N LEU A 548 -31.89 -12.59 17.03
CA LEU A 548 -32.94 -11.58 16.86
C LEU A 548 -34.33 -12.22 16.95
N LYS A 549 -35.30 -11.47 17.49
CA LYS A 549 -36.71 -11.87 17.55
C LYS A 549 -37.63 -10.69 17.26
N ASN A 550 -38.88 -10.95 16.89
CA ASN A 550 -39.90 -9.91 16.89
C ASN A 550 -40.19 -9.44 18.33
N GLY A 551 -40.52 -8.16 18.47
CA GLY A 551 -40.66 -7.46 19.76
C GLY A 551 -39.32 -6.96 20.31
N VAL A 552 -39.22 -6.87 21.63
CA VAL A 552 -38.08 -6.25 22.33
C VAL A 552 -36.83 -7.13 22.25
N ASN A 553 -35.75 -6.55 21.72
CA ASN A 553 -34.40 -7.10 21.70
C ASN A 553 -33.48 -6.27 22.58
N THR A 554 -32.44 -6.89 23.13
CA THR A 554 -31.42 -6.24 23.95
C THR A 554 -30.03 -6.49 23.38
N LEU A 555 -29.29 -5.41 23.14
CA LEU A 555 -27.85 -5.43 22.92
C LEU A 555 -27.15 -5.08 24.22
N ALA A 556 -26.17 -5.89 24.60
CA ALA A 556 -25.33 -5.69 25.78
C ALA A 556 -23.86 -5.70 25.37
N VAL A 557 -23.07 -4.77 25.89
CA VAL A 557 -21.66 -4.57 25.53
C VAL A 557 -20.78 -4.44 26.76
N PHE A 558 -19.68 -5.19 26.75
CA PHE A 558 -18.57 -5.03 27.69
C PHE A 558 -17.37 -4.53 26.92
N CYS A 559 -16.85 -3.36 27.26
CA CYS A 559 -15.71 -2.73 26.59
C CYS A 559 -14.83 -1.97 27.58
N ASN A 560 -13.72 -1.42 27.10
CA ASN A 560 -12.83 -0.60 27.92
C ASN A 560 -12.42 0.71 27.23
N ALA A 561 -11.95 1.66 28.03
CA ALA A 561 -11.27 2.86 27.59
C ALA A 561 -9.75 2.60 27.45
N GLN A 562 -9.08 3.50 26.75
CA GLN A 562 -7.63 3.59 26.67
C GLN A 562 -7.11 4.86 27.34
N TYR A 563 -5.79 4.97 27.43
CA TYR A 563 -5.11 6.16 27.92
C TYR A 563 -4.18 6.69 26.84
N GLU A 564 -4.29 7.98 26.54
CA GLU A 564 -3.40 8.67 25.62
C GLU A 564 -2.50 9.62 26.41
N LYS A 565 -1.21 9.62 26.07
CA LYS A 565 -0.26 10.61 26.59
C LYS A 565 -0.44 11.94 25.85
N ASP A 566 -0.77 12.99 26.59
CA ASP A 566 -0.69 14.36 26.11
C ASP A 566 0.79 14.73 25.88
N LYS A 567 1.12 15.04 24.62
CA LYS A 567 2.50 15.39 24.22
C LYS A 567 3.00 16.70 24.83
N LYS A 568 2.11 17.63 25.18
CA LYS A 568 2.48 18.94 25.73
C LYS A 568 2.71 18.87 27.24
N THR A 569 1.80 18.21 27.96
CA THR A 569 1.85 18.16 29.43
C THR A 569 2.58 16.93 29.95
N GLY A 570 2.73 15.89 29.12
CA GLY A 570 3.25 14.59 29.54
C GLY A 570 2.26 13.76 30.38
N GLY A 571 1.10 14.33 30.71
CA GLY A 571 0.01 13.66 31.43
C GLY A 571 -0.73 12.66 30.55
N TYR A 572 -1.57 11.83 31.16
CA TYR A 572 -2.37 10.83 30.45
C TYR A 572 -3.86 11.18 30.58
N GLN A 573 -4.58 11.13 29.46
CA GLN A 573 -6.02 11.33 29.41
C GLN A 573 -6.73 10.02 29.02
N ARG A 574 -7.86 9.73 29.67
CA ARG A 574 -8.70 8.57 29.33
C ARG A 574 -9.52 8.87 28.09
N ILE A 575 -9.49 7.95 27.14
CA ILE A 575 -10.28 8.01 25.90
C ILE A 575 -11.11 6.74 25.80
N GLY A 576 -12.43 6.88 25.79
CA GLY A 576 -13.36 5.78 25.63
C GLY A 576 -14.54 6.23 24.79
N GLN A 577 -15.04 5.36 23.93
CA GLN A 577 -16.23 5.60 23.15
C GLN A 577 -16.92 4.26 22.90
N MET A 578 -18.26 4.23 23.00
CA MET A 578 -19.06 3.04 22.77
C MET A 578 -20.41 3.39 22.17
N ASP A 579 -20.70 2.80 21.01
CA ASP A 579 -22.06 2.72 20.45
C ASP A 579 -22.19 1.48 19.55
N VAL A 580 -23.34 0.81 19.61
CA VAL A 580 -23.63 -0.36 18.77
C VAL A 580 -25.09 -0.37 18.30
N TYR A 581 -25.27 -0.72 17.04
CA TYR A 581 -26.59 -1.03 16.49
C TYR A 581 -26.52 -2.08 15.39
N ILE A 582 -27.68 -2.60 14.99
CA ILE A 582 -27.81 -3.60 13.93
C ILE A 582 -28.42 -2.93 12.69
N GLU A 583 -27.89 -3.28 11.52
CA GLU A 583 -28.47 -2.96 10.22
C GLU A 583 -28.89 -4.25 9.51
N GLY A 584 -29.95 -4.15 8.71
CA GLY A 584 -30.50 -5.20 7.87
C GLY A 584 -30.38 -4.83 6.39
N LEU A 585 -30.24 -5.83 5.54
CA LEU A 585 -30.16 -5.67 4.08
C LEU A 585 -31.03 -6.72 3.40
N LYS A 586 -31.88 -6.28 2.46
CA LYS A 586 -32.62 -7.18 1.59
C LYS A 586 -31.86 -7.38 0.28
N LYS A 587 -31.79 -8.62 -0.21
CA LYS A 587 -31.20 -8.98 -1.51
C LYS A 587 -31.86 -8.22 -2.65
N LYS A 588 -33.19 -8.09 -2.63
CA LYS A 588 -33.95 -7.37 -3.66
C LYS A 588 -33.53 -5.91 -3.80
N ASP A 589 -33.18 -5.26 -2.69
CA ASP A 589 -32.79 -3.84 -2.69
C ASP A 589 -31.46 -3.60 -3.41
N ILE A 590 -30.65 -4.65 -3.55
CA ILE A 590 -29.35 -4.61 -4.23
C ILE A 590 -29.27 -5.52 -5.47
N GLY A 591 -30.41 -6.00 -5.96
CA GLY A 591 -30.48 -6.78 -7.20
C GLY A 591 -29.95 -8.20 -7.10
N LEU A 592 -29.85 -8.76 -5.89
CA LEU A 592 -29.49 -10.16 -5.63
C LEU A 592 -30.73 -11.09 -5.48
N ALA A 593 -31.94 -10.58 -5.72
CA ALA A 593 -33.13 -11.43 -5.72
C ALA A 593 -33.16 -12.30 -6.98
N GLU A 594 -33.57 -13.56 -6.82
CA GLU A 594 -33.70 -14.57 -7.88
C GLU A 594 -34.64 -14.15 -9.02
#